data_AF-A0A366XMH2-F1
#
_entry.id   AF-A0A366XMH2-F1
#
_cell.length_a   1.000
_cell.length_b   1.000
_cell.length_c   1.000
_cell.angle_alpha   90.00
_cell.angle_beta   90.00
_cell.angle_gamma   90.00
#
_symmetry.space_group_name_H-M   'P 1'
#
loop_
_entity.id
_entity.type
_entity.pdbx_description
1 polymer ?
#
loop_
_entity_poly.entity_id
_entity_poly.type
_entity_poly.pdbx_seq_one_letter_code
_entity_poly.pdbx_strand_id
1 'polypeptide(L)'
;MSTQPSSTLSFLSTFEKLDQLLSFDDATDNMLTVIALGGLSQKVRQLWWASEESFSITPSAPLQDMLSLYAQRCWQEIRHNVEIYQALSEYVKMCFSDTPCFQNDIHLQHRYPELPLIKFWLASASCCCRKAPIEQDVLWHKHLQLTQSVCIAAELQKQNQQCLVYYHQTAIMVVELETRKIVVMTHKAFPPFSIHNFNVQFFPYPN
;
A
#
# COMPACT_ATOMS: atom_id res chain seq x y z
N MET A 1 -41.06 -5.25 -12.44
CA MET A 1 -39.85 -5.54 -13.24
C MET A 1 -38.80 -4.53 -12.85
N SER A 2 -37.83 -4.96 -12.03
CA SER A 2 -36.77 -4.11 -11.47
C SER A 2 -35.51 -4.30 -12.31
N THR A 3 -35.22 -3.36 -13.19
CA THR A 3 -33.89 -3.19 -13.74
C THR A 3 -33.05 -2.44 -12.71
N GLN A 4 -32.13 -3.13 -12.05
CA GLN A 4 -31.02 -2.48 -11.34
C GLN A 4 -29.82 -2.40 -12.30
N PRO A 5 -29.53 -1.23 -12.88
CA PRO A 5 -28.20 -0.89 -13.32
C PRO A 5 -27.56 -0.01 -12.25
N SER A 6 -26.75 -0.53 -11.32
CA SER A 6 -26.07 0.39 -10.38
C SER A 6 -24.76 -0.04 -9.73
N SER A 7 -24.36 -1.31 -9.71
CA SER A 7 -23.10 -1.67 -9.05
C SER A 7 -21.86 -1.34 -9.89
N THR A 8 -21.88 -1.61 -11.19
CA THR A 8 -20.72 -1.39 -12.07
C THR A 8 -20.40 0.09 -12.28
N LEU A 9 -21.44 0.95 -12.32
CA LEU A 9 -21.30 2.40 -12.48
C LEU A 9 -20.75 3.08 -11.21
N SER A 10 -20.99 2.52 -10.00
CA SER A 10 -20.45 3.09 -8.76
C SER A 10 -18.95 2.79 -8.60
N PHE A 11 -18.50 1.61 -9.06
CA PHE A 11 -17.08 1.27 -9.10
C PHE A 11 -16.33 2.14 -10.11
N LEU A 12 -16.81 2.26 -11.36
CA LEU A 12 -16.12 3.03 -12.41
C LEU A 12 -15.96 4.53 -12.06
N SER A 13 -17.01 5.18 -11.56
CA SER A 13 -16.95 6.60 -11.15
C SER A 13 -16.10 6.86 -9.90
N THR A 14 -15.93 5.84 -9.05
CA THR A 14 -14.98 5.88 -7.95
C THR A 14 -13.55 5.75 -8.46
N PHE A 15 -13.33 4.85 -9.42
CA PHE A 15 -12.01 4.60 -9.97
C PHE A 15 -11.46 5.82 -10.69
N GLU A 16 -12.26 6.54 -11.47
CA GLU A 16 -11.81 7.80 -12.11
C GLU A 16 -11.31 8.84 -11.08
N LYS A 17 -11.91 8.89 -9.88
CA LYS A 17 -11.46 9.78 -8.80
C LYS A 17 -10.20 9.26 -8.09
N LEU A 18 -10.07 7.94 -7.93
CA LEU A 18 -8.88 7.32 -7.35
C LEU A 18 -7.68 7.42 -8.30
N ASP A 19 -7.90 7.21 -9.60
CA ASP A 19 -6.92 7.39 -10.68
C ASP A 19 -6.39 8.83 -10.66
N GLN A 20 -7.26 9.83 -10.56
CA GLN A 20 -6.84 11.23 -10.45
C GLN A 20 -6.09 11.56 -9.16
N LEU A 21 -6.43 10.92 -8.04
CA LEU A 21 -5.78 11.17 -6.75
C LEU A 21 -4.44 10.44 -6.59
N LEU A 22 -4.24 9.37 -7.35
CA LEU A 22 -3.13 8.42 -7.19
C LEU A 22 -2.33 8.18 -8.46
N SER A 23 -2.65 8.89 -9.55
CA SER A 23 -1.89 8.92 -10.80
C SER A 23 -0.43 9.21 -10.48
N PHE A 24 0.44 8.29 -10.89
CA PHE A 24 1.87 8.40 -10.62
C PHE A 24 2.50 9.62 -11.32
N ASP A 25 1.87 10.08 -12.40
CA ASP A 25 2.33 11.19 -13.23
C ASP A 25 1.68 12.55 -12.86
N ASP A 26 0.53 12.57 -12.16
CA ASP A 26 -0.26 13.80 -11.88
C ASP A 26 -0.68 14.01 -10.40
N ALA A 27 -0.53 13.04 -9.50
CA ALA A 27 -0.74 13.28 -8.07
C ALA A 27 0.33 14.27 -7.61
N THR A 28 -0.04 15.51 -7.23
CA THR A 28 0.89 16.60 -6.86
C THR A 28 2.21 16.02 -6.36
N ASP A 29 3.30 16.09 -7.15
CA ASP A 29 4.48 15.17 -7.23
C ASP A 29 5.01 14.54 -5.92
N ASN A 30 4.60 15.04 -4.75
CA ASN A 30 5.01 14.61 -3.43
C ASN A 30 3.97 13.83 -2.60
N MET A 31 2.67 13.77 -2.93
CA MET A 31 1.66 13.23 -1.99
C MET A 31 1.87 11.74 -1.68
N LEU A 32 2.13 10.91 -2.69
CA LEU A 32 2.42 9.48 -2.49
C LEU A 32 3.70 9.29 -1.68
N THR A 33 4.75 10.06 -1.99
CA THR A 33 6.02 10.07 -1.25
C THR A 33 5.84 10.48 0.20
N VAL A 34 5.03 11.51 0.47
CA VAL A 34 4.67 11.95 1.82
C VAL A 34 4.00 10.81 2.57
N ILE A 35 3.02 10.14 1.98
CA ILE A 35 2.33 9.01 2.61
C ILE A 35 3.29 7.84 2.87
N ALA A 36 4.13 7.49 1.90
CA ALA A 36 5.13 6.42 1.98
C ALA A 36 6.12 6.66 3.12
N LEU A 37 6.52 7.92 3.34
CA LEU A 37 7.38 8.32 4.46
C LEU A 37 6.62 8.48 5.79
N GLY A 38 5.36 8.03 5.88
CA GLY A 38 4.57 8.07 7.10
C GLY A 38 3.98 9.44 7.41
N GLY A 39 3.83 10.31 6.41
CA GLY A 39 3.30 11.67 6.54
C GLY A 39 1.85 11.75 7.05
N LEU A 40 1.14 10.63 7.16
CA LEU A 40 -0.14 10.53 7.88
C LEU A 40 0.05 10.65 9.40
N SER A 41 1.22 10.33 9.94
CA SER A 41 1.56 10.50 11.35
C SER A 41 1.84 11.96 11.67
N GLN A 42 1.16 12.49 12.69
CA GLN A 42 1.41 13.84 13.19
C GLN A 42 2.86 14.02 13.63
N LYS A 43 3.46 12.98 14.22
CA LYS A 43 4.83 13.05 14.73
C LYS A 43 5.85 13.11 13.60
N VAL A 44 5.65 12.34 12.52
CA VAL A 44 6.47 12.43 11.31
C VAL A 44 6.40 13.83 10.71
N ARG A 45 5.20 14.39 10.56
CA ARG A 45 5.04 15.77 10.07
C ARG A 45 5.76 16.80 10.94
N GLN A 46 5.70 16.65 12.26
CA GLN A 46 6.44 17.52 13.19
C GLN A 46 7.96 17.42 13.02
N LEU A 47 8.51 16.21 12.86
CA LEU A 47 9.94 16.00 12.61
C LEU A 47 10.37 16.67 11.31
N TRP A 48 9.53 16.56 10.28
CA TRP A 48 9.79 17.20 9.01
C TRP A 48 9.76 18.73 9.11
N TRP A 49 8.71 19.31 9.71
CA TRP A 49 8.63 20.76 9.89
C TRP A 49 9.77 21.33 10.74
N ALA A 50 10.21 20.59 11.77
CA ALA A 50 11.35 20.97 12.60
C ALA A 50 12.69 20.95 11.84
N SER A 51 12.77 20.23 10.71
CA SER A 51 13.98 20.22 9.88
C SER A 51 14.10 21.42 8.95
N GLU A 52 13.03 22.22 8.82
CA GLU A 52 12.91 23.34 7.86
C GLU A 52 13.08 22.94 6.38
N GLU A 53 13.18 21.65 6.09
CA GLU A 53 13.29 21.11 4.74
C GLU A 53 11.95 21.13 4.00
N SER A 54 12.03 21.29 2.69
CA SER A 54 10.87 21.07 1.83
C SER A 54 10.38 19.63 1.94
N PHE A 55 9.06 19.44 1.92
CA PHE A 55 8.44 18.11 1.84
C PHE A 55 8.53 17.61 0.39
N SER A 56 9.75 17.19 0.00
CA SER A 56 10.07 16.75 -1.35
C SER A 56 10.56 15.29 -1.39
N ILE A 57 10.66 14.73 -2.60
CA ILE A 57 11.14 13.37 -2.87
C ILE A 57 12.55 13.06 -2.37
N THR A 58 13.37 14.08 -2.10
CA THR A 58 14.76 13.95 -1.65
C THR A 58 14.95 14.63 -0.30
N PRO A 59 14.56 13.98 0.82
CA PRO A 59 14.83 14.51 2.15
C PRO A 59 16.35 14.66 2.35
N SER A 60 16.78 15.69 3.09
CA SER A 60 18.19 15.85 3.43
C SER A 60 18.68 14.71 4.33
N ALA A 61 19.99 14.43 4.32
CA ALA A 61 20.56 13.37 5.15
C ALA A 61 20.20 13.48 6.65
N PRO A 62 20.22 14.68 7.28
CA PRO A 62 19.78 14.83 8.67
C PRO A 62 18.31 14.43 8.89
N LEU A 63 17.42 14.79 7.95
CA LEU A 63 16.02 14.41 8.03
C LEU A 63 15.84 12.89 7.84
N GLN A 64 16.58 12.27 6.92
CA GLN A 64 16.58 10.82 6.74
C GLN A 64 17.01 10.09 8.03
N ASP A 65 18.05 10.58 8.71
CA ASP A 65 18.52 10.02 9.99
C ASP A 65 17.46 10.16 11.08
N MET A 66 16.82 11.33 11.19
CA MET A 66 15.75 11.57 12.18
C MET A 66 14.55 10.65 11.95
N LEU A 67 14.10 10.50 10.69
CA LEU A 67 13.00 9.61 10.33
C LEU A 67 13.36 8.15 10.59
N SER A 68 14.60 7.75 10.30
CA SER A 68 15.09 6.39 10.55
C SER A 68 15.13 6.06 12.04
N LEU A 69 15.64 6.97 12.87
CA LEU A 69 15.64 6.82 14.33
C LEU A 69 14.22 6.76 14.90
N TYR A 70 13.30 7.57 14.37
CA TYR A 70 11.90 7.53 14.77
C TYR A 70 11.24 6.19 14.41
N ALA A 71 11.43 5.71 13.17
CA ALA A 71 10.92 4.43 12.70
C ALA A 71 11.44 3.27 13.57
N GLN A 72 12.73 3.28 13.90
CA GLN A 72 13.34 2.29 14.79
C GLN A 72 12.65 2.27 16.16
N ARG A 73 12.40 3.44 16.76
CA ARG A 73 11.72 3.53 18.07
C ARG A 73 10.30 2.99 18.00
N CYS A 74 9.50 3.42 17.02
CA CYS A 74 8.14 2.92 16.83
C CYS A 74 8.12 1.40 16.64
N TRP A 75 9.06 0.85 15.88
CA TRP A 75 9.21 -0.60 15.75
C TRP A 75 9.45 -1.29 17.10
N GLN A 76 10.37 -0.79 17.94
CA GLN A 76 10.64 -1.38 19.26
C GLN A 76 9.38 -1.42 20.14
N GLU A 77 8.52 -0.41 20.02
CA GLU A 77 7.28 -0.31 20.81
C GLU A 77 6.21 -1.32 20.35
N ILE A 78 6.08 -1.53 19.04
CA ILE A 78 4.97 -2.32 18.46
C ILE A 78 5.33 -3.77 18.11
N ARG A 79 6.62 -4.14 18.06
CA ARG A 79 7.10 -5.47 17.63
C ARG A 79 6.55 -6.66 18.42
N HIS A 80 6.04 -6.42 19.62
CA HIS A 80 5.48 -7.46 20.49
C HIS A 80 4.07 -7.87 20.07
N ASN A 81 3.41 -7.07 19.22
CA ASN A 81 2.13 -7.43 18.62
C ASN A 81 2.37 -8.40 17.46
N VAL A 82 1.84 -9.62 17.59
CA VAL A 82 2.00 -10.72 16.62
C VAL A 82 1.46 -10.34 15.23
N GLU A 83 0.32 -9.67 15.18
CA GLU A 83 -0.33 -9.28 13.92
C GLU A 83 0.54 -8.28 13.14
N ILE A 84 1.07 -7.27 13.83
CA ILE A 84 1.98 -6.27 13.26
C ILE A 84 3.29 -6.93 12.82
N TYR A 85 3.85 -7.80 13.66
CA TYR A 85 5.07 -8.54 13.33
C TYR A 85 4.89 -9.35 12.04
N GLN A 86 3.77 -10.05 11.90
CA GLN A 86 3.46 -10.83 10.70
C GLN A 86 3.32 -9.93 9.47
N ALA A 87 2.54 -8.86 9.54
CA ALA A 87 2.35 -7.92 8.44
C ALA A 87 3.67 -7.29 7.96
N LEU A 88 4.54 -6.91 8.90
CA LEU A 88 5.86 -6.35 8.58
C LEU A 88 6.82 -7.40 8.02
N SER A 89 6.79 -8.63 8.52
CA SER A 89 7.58 -9.75 7.98
C SER A 89 7.18 -10.08 6.54
N GLU A 90 5.87 -10.13 6.26
CA GLU A 90 5.33 -10.33 4.92
C GLU A 90 5.72 -9.19 3.98
N TYR A 91 5.63 -7.94 4.45
CA TYR A 91 6.04 -6.77 3.67
C TYR A 91 7.51 -6.87 3.28
N VAL A 92 8.39 -7.17 4.25
CA VAL A 92 9.82 -7.39 3.98
C VAL A 92 9.99 -8.52 2.98
N LYS A 93 9.29 -9.65 3.15
CA LYS A 93 9.37 -10.76 2.18
C LYS A 93 9.00 -10.32 0.77
N MET A 94 7.95 -9.51 0.60
CA MET A 94 7.51 -8.98 -0.70
C MET A 94 8.55 -8.06 -1.36
N CYS A 95 9.26 -7.25 -0.57
CA CYS A 95 10.35 -6.42 -1.13
C CYS A 95 11.44 -7.29 -1.79
N PHE A 96 11.74 -8.46 -1.22
CA PHE A 96 12.88 -9.30 -1.59
C PHE A 96 12.53 -10.62 -2.30
N SER A 97 11.27 -10.85 -2.66
CA SER A 97 10.82 -12.08 -3.30
C SER A 97 10.11 -11.78 -4.62
N ASP A 98 10.38 -12.60 -5.63
CA ASP A 98 9.64 -12.56 -6.90
C ASP A 98 8.32 -13.35 -6.82
N THR A 99 8.08 -14.03 -5.70
CA THR A 99 6.83 -14.78 -5.50
C THR A 99 5.70 -13.79 -5.19
N PRO A 100 4.63 -13.76 -5.99
CA PRO A 100 3.51 -12.87 -5.74
C PRO A 100 2.86 -13.24 -4.40
N CYS A 101 2.82 -12.26 -3.49
CA CYS A 101 2.21 -12.39 -2.17
C CYS A 101 1.34 -11.16 -1.94
N PHE A 102 0.08 -11.38 -1.59
CA PHE A 102 -0.84 -10.29 -1.31
C PHE A 102 -0.89 -10.02 0.20
N GLN A 103 -0.95 -8.76 0.59
CA GLN A 103 -1.19 -8.34 1.98
C GLN A 103 -2.66 -8.00 2.22
N ASN A 104 -3.10 -8.18 3.47
CA ASN A 104 -4.37 -7.66 3.98
C ASN A 104 -4.15 -7.12 5.39
N ASP A 105 -3.50 -5.96 5.45
CA ASP A 105 -3.17 -5.24 6.69
C ASP A 105 -3.64 -3.78 6.64
N ILE A 106 -4.64 -3.49 5.80
CA ILE A 106 -5.22 -2.15 5.61
C ILE A 106 -5.69 -1.55 6.95
N HIS A 107 -6.31 -2.38 7.80
CA HIS A 107 -6.76 -1.98 9.13
C HIS A 107 -5.60 -1.58 10.05
N LEU A 108 -4.42 -2.19 9.90
CA LEU A 108 -3.23 -1.80 10.66
C LEU A 108 -2.75 -0.41 10.26
N GLN A 109 -2.82 -0.04 8.98
CA GLN A 109 -2.40 1.29 8.53
C GLN A 109 -3.29 2.41 9.08
N HIS A 110 -4.59 2.16 9.25
CA HIS A 110 -5.49 3.10 9.93
C HIS A 110 -5.15 3.27 11.41
N ARG A 111 -4.70 2.20 12.07
CA ARG A 111 -4.36 2.20 13.50
C ARG A 111 -2.96 2.77 13.77
N TYR A 112 -2.02 2.58 12.84
CA TYR A 112 -0.62 2.95 12.96
C TYR A 112 -0.21 3.82 11.75
N PRO A 113 -0.39 5.15 11.83
CA PRO A 113 -0.15 6.03 10.68
C PRO A 113 1.34 6.12 10.27
N GLU A 114 2.26 5.76 11.16
CA GLU A 114 3.70 5.62 10.90
C GLU A 114 4.08 4.28 10.23
N LEU A 115 3.15 3.35 10.05
CA LEU A 115 3.43 2.02 9.51
C LEU A 115 4.14 2.03 8.14
N PRO A 116 3.82 2.92 7.17
CA PRO A 116 4.58 3.02 5.92
C PRO A 116 6.07 3.29 6.15
N LEU A 117 6.39 4.23 7.05
CA LEU A 117 7.77 4.55 7.40
C LEU A 117 8.49 3.36 8.07
N ILE A 118 7.81 2.66 8.99
CA ILE A 118 8.35 1.46 9.66
C ILE A 118 8.61 0.35 8.63
N LYS A 119 7.67 0.12 7.70
CA LYS A 119 7.79 -0.85 6.60
C LYS A 119 9.05 -0.57 5.78
N PHE A 120 9.23 0.67 5.32
CA PHE A 120 10.39 1.05 4.53
C PHE A 120 11.70 0.92 5.32
N TRP A 121 11.74 1.41 6.55
CA TRP A 121 12.92 1.31 7.42
C TRP A 121 13.32 -0.15 7.68
N LEU A 122 12.36 -1.03 8.00
CA LEU A 122 12.62 -2.46 8.24
C LEU A 122 13.16 -3.17 6.99
N ALA A 123 12.59 -2.89 5.82
CA ALA A 123 13.10 -3.45 4.57
C ALA A 123 14.51 -2.95 4.27
N SER A 124 14.76 -1.65 4.45
CA SER A 124 16.07 -1.02 4.23
C SER A 124 17.14 -1.61 5.17
N ALA A 125 16.82 -1.74 6.46
CA ALA A 125 17.71 -2.36 7.44
C ALA A 125 17.95 -3.86 7.13
N SER A 126 16.96 -4.54 6.56
CA SER A 126 17.09 -5.94 6.14
C SER A 126 18.05 -6.13 4.95
N CYS A 127 18.28 -5.12 4.11
CA CYS A 127 19.23 -5.20 3.00
C CYS A 127 20.63 -5.59 3.47
N CYS A 128 21.09 -5.00 4.59
CA CYS A 128 22.44 -5.18 5.13
C CYS A 128 22.77 -6.62 5.51
N CYS A 129 21.74 -7.44 5.77
CA CYS A 129 21.89 -8.80 6.28
C CYS A 129 21.57 -9.89 5.23
N ARG A 130 21.27 -9.51 3.98
CA ARG A 130 20.84 -10.45 2.92
C ARG A 130 21.98 -10.86 1.99
N LYS A 131 21.91 -12.11 1.52
CA LYS A 131 22.87 -12.67 0.54
C LYS A 131 22.79 -11.99 -0.83
N ALA A 132 21.60 -11.53 -1.21
CA ALA A 132 21.33 -10.76 -2.42
C ALA A 132 20.61 -9.47 -2.00
N PRO A 133 21.35 -8.38 -1.74
CA PRO A 133 20.74 -7.10 -1.41
C PRO A 133 20.06 -6.49 -2.64
N ILE A 134 19.03 -5.69 -2.41
CA ILE A 134 18.38 -4.87 -3.44
C ILE A 134 18.92 -3.45 -3.33
N GLU A 135 19.13 -2.79 -4.46
CA GLU A 135 19.53 -1.38 -4.50
C GLU A 135 18.47 -0.49 -3.85
N GLN A 136 18.89 0.59 -3.18
CA GLN A 136 17.99 1.39 -2.34
C GLN A 136 16.91 2.12 -3.15
N ASP A 137 17.24 2.57 -4.36
CA ASP A 137 16.32 3.16 -5.32
C ASP A 137 15.27 2.15 -5.81
N VAL A 138 15.67 0.91 -6.08
CA VAL A 138 14.75 -0.18 -6.44
C VAL A 138 13.82 -0.51 -5.26
N LEU A 139 14.36 -0.56 -4.03
CA LEU A 139 13.55 -0.79 -2.84
C LEU A 139 12.55 0.35 -2.61
N TRP A 140 12.99 1.60 -2.79
CA TRP A 140 12.16 2.78 -2.69
C TRP A 140 11.03 2.77 -3.71
N HIS A 141 11.32 2.44 -4.98
CA HIS A 141 10.30 2.33 -6.02
C HIS A 141 9.24 1.26 -5.69
N LYS A 142 9.68 0.08 -5.23
CA LYS A 142 8.75 -0.97 -4.75
C LYS A 142 7.89 -0.49 -3.58
N HIS A 143 8.47 0.26 -2.65
CA HIS A 143 7.75 0.81 -1.51
C HIS A 143 6.67 1.82 -1.93
N LEU A 144 6.96 2.67 -2.92
CA LEU A 144 5.97 3.60 -3.48
C LEU A 144 4.80 2.85 -4.13
N GLN A 145 5.08 1.83 -4.95
CA GLN A 145 4.04 1.01 -5.59
C GLN A 145 3.17 0.27 -4.56
N LEU A 146 3.77 -0.29 -3.50
CA LEU A 146 3.00 -0.91 -2.42
C LEU A 146 2.17 0.11 -1.63
N THR A 147 2.70 1.33 -1.45
CA THR A 147 1.98 2.42 -0.79
C THR A 147 0.78 2.87 -1.64
N GLN A 148 0.94 2.98 -2.95
CA GLN A 148 -0.15 3.29 -3.87
C GLN A 148 -1.23 2.21 -3.81
N SER A 149 -0.83 0.94 -3.94
CA SER A 149 -1.73 -0.21 -3.83
C SER A 149 -2.52 -0.24 -2.53
N VAL A 150 -1.90 0.03 -1.38
CA VAL A 150 -2.62 0.05 -0.12
C VAL A 150 -3.55 1.26 0.01
N CYS A 151 -3.21 2.41 -0.58
CA CYS A 151 -4.11 3.56 -0.65
C CYS A 151 -5.38 3.26 -1.46
N ILE A 152 -5.24 2.64 -2.64
CA ILE A 152 -6.38 2.20 -3.46
C ILE A 152 -7.19 1.16 -2.69
N ALA A 153 -6.52 0.16 -2.12
CA ALA A 153 -7.17 -0.90 -1.36
C ALA A 153 -7.96 -0.36 -0.15
N ALA A 154 -7.40 0.63 0.56
CA ALA A 154 -8.07 1.28 1.67
C ALA A 154 -9.34 2.01 1.22
N GLU A 155 -9.32 2.67 0.08
CA GLU A 155 -10.53 3.33 -0.44
C GLU A 155 -11.61 2.32 -0.84
N LEU A 156 -11.22 1.23 -1.50
CA LEU A 156 -12.13 0.13 -1.84
C LEU A 156 -12.76 -0.48 -0.58
N GLN A 157 -11.97 -0.70 0.47
CA GLN A 157 -12.45 -1.23 1.74
C GLN A 157 -13.45 -0.29 2.44
N LYS A 158 -13.29 1.04 2.31
CA LYS A 158 -14.24 2.01 2.87
C LYS A 158 -15.60 1.95 2.19
N GLN A 159 -15.63 1.71 0.89
CA GLN A 159 -16.87 1.67 0.12
C GLN A 159 -17.70 0.42 0.39
N ASN A 160 -17.03 -0.70 0.66
CA ASN A 160 -17.70 -1.92 1.08
C ASN A 160 -16.91 -2.62 2.19
N GLN A 161 -17.30 -2.34 3.44
CA GLN A 161 -16.65 -2.88 4.62
C GLN A 161 -16.75 -4.41 4.76
N GLN A 162 -17.66 -5.05 4.01
CA GLN A 162 -17.86 -6.51 4.05
C GLN A 162 -16.98 -7.26 3.05
N CYS A 163 -16.30 -6.55 2.14
CA CYS A 163 -15.34 -7.15 1.24
C CYS A 163 -14.02 -7.42 1.95
N LEU A 164 -13.31 -8.46 1.50
CA LEU A 164 -11.90 -8.62 1.85
C LEU A 164 -11.07 -8.01 0.73
N VAL A 165 -10.26 -7.00 1.06
CA VAL A 165 -9.38 -6.36 0.09
C VAL A 165 -7.93 -6.75 0.38
N TYR A 166 -7.29 -7.27 -0.66
CA TYR A 166 -5.91 -7.70 -0.66
C TYR A 166 -5.12 -6.88 -1.67
N TYR A 167 -3.86 -6.56 -1.39
CA TYR A 167 -3.04 -5.76 -2.29
C TYR A 167 -1.64 -6.33 -2.50
N HIS A 168 -1.10 -6.06 -3.68
CA HIS A 168 0.22 -6.42 -4.17
C HIS A 168 0.80 -5.23 -4.94
N GLN A 169 2.11 -5.22 -5.23
CA GLN A 169 2.80 -4.12 -5.93
C GLN A 169 2.11 -3.69 -7.23
N THR A 170 1.51 -4.63 -7.97
CA THR A 170 0.92 -4.40 -9.30
C THR A 170 -0.51 -4.96 -9.45
N ALA A 171 -1.14 -5.27 -8.31
CA ALA A 171 -2.47 -5.85 -8.32
C ALA A 171 -3.23 -5.61 -7.02
N ILE A 172 -4.55 -5.51 -7.11
CA ILE A 172 -5.47 -5.52 -5.97
C ILE A 172 -6.51 -6.61 -6.20
N MET A 173 -6.84 -7.35 -5.16
CA MET A 173 -7.85 -8.39 -5.20
C MET A 173 -8.93 -8.07 -4.19
N VAL A 174 -10.16 -7.95 -4.66
CA VAL A 174 -11.36 -7.74 -3.84
C VAL A 174 -12.17 -9.03 -3.85
N VAL A 175 -12.46 -9.56 -2.67
CA VAL A 175 -13.26 -10.78 -2.50
C VAL A 175 -14.59 -10.41 -1.86
N GLU A 176 -15.67 -10.56 -2.62
CA GLU A 176 -17.05 -10.42 -2.18
C GLU A 176 -17.59 -11.81 -1.82
N LEU A 177 -17.69 -12.12 -0.52
CA LEU A 177 -18.10 -13.45 -0.05
C LEU A 177 -19.58 -13.75 -0.33
N GLU A 178 -20.46 -12.75 -0.18
CA GLU A 178 -21.91 -12.92 -0.35
C GLU A 178 -22.30 -13.23 -1.80
N THR A 179 -21.72 -12.51 -2.75
CA THR A 179 -21.98 -12.66 -4.19
C THR A 179 -21.07 -13.70 -4.84
N ARG A 180 -20.14 -14.30 -4.08
CA ARG A 180 -19.10 -15.21 -4.56
C ARG A 180 -18.36 -14.65 -5.77
N LYS A 181 -17.89 -13.41 -5.64
CA LYS A 181 -17.21 -12.69 -6.71
C LYS A 181 -15.80 -12.31 -6.27
N ILE A 182 -14.84 -12.50 -7.16
CA ILE A 182 -13.47 -12.03 -6.98
C ILE A 182 -13.20 -11.04 -8.10
N VAL A 183 -12.84 -9.82 -7.74
CA VAL A 183 -12.35 -8.83 -8.68
C VAL A 183 -10.83 -8.76 -8.53
N VAL A 184 -10.10 -8.98 -9.61
CA VAL A 184 -8.65 -8.75 -9.64
C VAL A 184 -8.38 -7.57 -10.54
N MET A 185 -7.86 -6.52 -9.93
CA MET A 185 -7.35 -5.34 -10.59
C MET A 185 -5.87 -5.57 -10.89
N THR A 186 -5.46 -5.52 -12.15
CA THR A 186 -4.06 -5.71 -12.54
C THR A 186 -3.79 -5.12 -13.93
N HIS A 187 -2.53 -4.91 -14.31
CA HIS A 187 -2.20 -4.49 -15.67
C HIS A 187 -2.31 -5.63 -16.70
N LYS A 188 -2.32 -6.90 -16.25
CA LYS A 188 -2.39 -8.07 -17.13
C LYS A 188 -3.83 -8.58 -17.28
N ALA A 189 -4.45 -8.24 -18.42
CA ALA A 189 -5.79 -8.72 -18.75
C ALA A 189 -5.89 -10.25 -18.81
N PHE A 190 -7.03 -10.77 -18.34
CA PHE A 190 -7.38 -12.18 -18.44
C PHE A 190 -8.90 -12.35 -18.62
N PRO A 191 -9.36 -13.42 -19.29
CA PRO A 191 -10.79 -13.68 -19.45
C PRO A 191 -11.41 -14.10 -18.11
N PRO A 192 -12.68 -13.76 -17.84
CA PRO A 192 -13.34 -14.18 -16.61
C PRO A 192 -13.39 -15.71 -16.52
N PHE A 193 -13.19 -16.24 -15.31
CA PHE A 193 -13.21 -17.67 -15.03
C PHE A 193 -13.79 -17.95 -13.65
N SER A 194 -14.12 -19.21 -13.36
CA SER A 194 -14.65 -19.61 -12.06
C SER A 194 -13.66 -20.50 -11.32
N ILE A 195 -13.49 -20.27 -10.02
CA ILE A 195 -12.66 -21.09 -9.12
C ILE A 195 -13.38 -21.28 -7.78
N HIS A 196 -13.52 -22.51 -7.30
CA HIS A 196 -14.19 -22.82 -6.03
C HIS A 196 -15.57 -22.13 -5.84
N ASN A 197 -16.38 -22.06 -6.91
CA ASN A 197 -17.66 -21.35 -6.97
C ASN A 197 -17.60 -19.81 -6.87
N PHE A 198 -16.41 -19.22 -6.94
CA PHE A 198 -16.22 -17.80 -7.12
C PHE A 198 -16.09 -17.46 -8.61
N ASN A 199 -16.74 -16.38 -9.03
CA ASN A 199 -16.54 -15.80 -10.35
C ASN A 199 -15.43 -14.75 -10.29
N VAL A 200 -14.33 -15.02 -10.98
CA VAL A 200 -13.16 -14.15 -11.05
C VAL A 200 -13.28 -13.24 -12.27
N GLN A 201 -13.19 -11.93 -12.04
CA GLN A 201 -13.30 -10.91 -13.07
C GLN A 201 -12.06 -10.03 -13.08
N PHE A 202 -11.59 -9.72 -14.28
CA PHE A 202 -10.53 -8.76 -14.52
C PHE A 202 -11.07 -7.33 -14.52
N PHE A 203 -10.34 -6.43 -13.86
CA PHE A 203 -10.47 -5.00 -14.03
C PHE A 203 -9.07 -4.39 -14.28
N PRO A 204 -8.96 -3.34 -15.10
CA PRO A 204 -7.68 -2.67 -15.30
C PRO A 204 -7.21 -2.05 -13.98
N TYR A 205 -5.91 -2.15 -13.70
CA TYR A 205 -5.29 -1.45 -12.58
C TYR A 205 -5.24 0.06 -12.89
N PRO A 206 -5.49 0.95 -11.89
CA PRO A 206 -5.41 2.40 -12.07
C PRO A 206 -3.98 2.81 -12.48
N ASN A 207 -3.83 3.76 -13.40
CA ASN A 207 -2.51 4.24 -13.83
C ASN A 207 -2.06 5.41 -12.95
#